data_AF-A0A3Q0EXK5-F1
#
_entry.id   AF-A0A3Q0EXK5-F1
#
_cell.length_a   1.000
_cell.length_b   1.000
_cell.length_c   1.000
_cell.angle_alpha   90.00
_cell.angle_beta   90.00
_cell.angle_gamma   90.00
#
_symmetry.space_group_name_H-M   'P 1'
#
loop_
_entity.id
_entity.type
_entity.pdbx_description
1 polymer ?
#
loop_
_entity_poly.entity_id
_entity_poly.type
_entity_poly.pdbx_seq_one_letter_code
_entity_poly.pdbx_strand_id
1 'polypeptide(L)'
;MAAPTRDQALSLLATANNHGDLAVKTSSLKQAKDLLLSIDHSLAADLFPYLLELQSSPESLVRKLLIQIIEEIGFRAVEHSPTLISVLLTFLRDSDVIVVKQSIVSGTNIFGSVFEELILQFQQNGKVERWLEDTWISMLKFKDAVFGIAVEPGSVGIKLLALKFLEMFVLLFASDISDSEKLATKGGRPAFNVLWLVGGHPHPVLDPVVLMSEGNRTLGILLNLLQSVGTLPGCLTITVVNCWCAV
;
A
#
# COMPACT_ATOMS: atom_id res chain seq x y z
N MET A 1 -10.94 25.43 -22.94
CA MET A 1 -11.38 24.10 -22.46
C MET A 1 -12.11 24.33 -21.14
N ALA A 2 -13.30 23.75 -20.95
CA ALA A 2 -14.03 23.90 -19.69
C ALA A 2 -13.22 23.30 -18.54
N ALA A 3 -13.23 23.95 -17.37
CA ALA A 3 -12.58 23.42 -16.19
C ALA A 3 -13.20 22.05 -15.81
N PRO A 4 -12.40 21.07 -15.37
CA PRO A 4 -12.94 19.79 -14.90
C PRO A 4 -13.90 20.06 -13.74
N THR A 5 -15.13 19.53 -13.84
CA THR A 5 -16.17 19.78 -12.83
C THR A 5 -16.46 18.55 -11.98
N ARG A 6 -16.76 18.78 -10.71
CA ARG A 6 -17.27 17.77 -9.76
C ARG A 6 -18.42 16.95 -10.35
N ASP A 7 -19.36 17.62 -11.02
CA ASP A 7 -20.54 16.96 -11.60
C ASP A 7 -20.17 16.00 -12.74
N GLN A 8 -19.13 16.32 -13.51
CA GLN A 8 -18.62 15.43 -14.55
C GLN A 8 -18.00 14.17 -13.92
N ALA A 9 -17.19 14.32 -12.87
CA ALA A 9 -16.61 13.19 -12.15
C ALA A 9 -17.69 12.32 -11.51
N LEU A 10 -18.72 12.93 -10.90
CA LEU A 10 -19.86 12.22 -10.33
C LEU A 10 -20.63 11.42 -11.39
N SER A 11 -20.90 12.01 -12.55
CA SER A 11 -21.58 11.33 -13.67
C SER A 11 -20.78 10.10 -14.15
N LEU A 12 -19.46 10.22 -14.24
CA LEU A 12 -18.58 9.11 -14.62
C LEU A 12 -18.54 8.01 -13.57
N LEU A 13 -18.50 8.35 -12.28
CA LEU A 13 -18.57 7.38 -11.18
C LEU A 13 -19.93 6.68 -11.14
N ALA A 14 -21.03 7.41 -11.32
CA ALA A 14 -22.35 6.82 -11.42
C ALA A 14 -22.46 5.86 -12.62
N THR A 15 -21.85 6.21 -13.75
CA THR A 15 -21.76 5.33 -14.92
C THR A 15 -20.95 4.07 -14.60
N ALA A 16 -19.80 4.22 -13.95
CA ALA A 16 -18.94 3.09 -13.55
C ALA A 16 -19.63 2.12 -12.57
N ASN A 17 -20.47 2.63 -11.67
CA ASN A 17 -21.24 1.80 -10.74
C ASN A 17 -22.40 1.06 -11.41
N ASN A 18 -23.12 1.72 -12.33
CA ASN A 18 -24.44 1.24 -12.75
C ASN A 18 -24.51 0.66 -14.18
N HIS A 19 -23.53 0.93 -15.05
CA HIS A 19 -23.62 0.54 -16.45
C HIS A 19 -23.46 -0.99 -16.66
N GLY A 20 -24.22 -1.58 -17.59
CA GLY A 20 -24.15 -3.04 -17.84
C GLY A 20 -22.92 -3.51 -18.62
N ASP A 21 -22.31 -2.62 -19.41
CA ASP A 21 -21.11 -2.92 -20.20
C ASP A 21 -19.81 -2.63 -19.43
N LEU A 22 -18.94 -3.63 -19.34
CA LEU A 22 -17.66 -3.57 -18.64
C LEU A 22 -16.65 -2.60 -19.26
N ALA A 23 -16.60 -2.48 -20.60
CA ALA A 23 -15.70 -1.56 -21.27
C ALA A 23 -16.09 -0.10 -20.97
N VAL A 24 -17.40 0.18 -20.93
CA VAL A 24 -17.92 1.48 -20.50
C VAL A 24 -17.55 1.73 -19.04
N LYS A 25 -17.83 0.80 -18.11
CA LYS A 25 -17.48 0.95 -16.69
C LYS A 25 -16.00 1.28 -16.49
N THR A 26 -15.12 0.50 -17.10
CA THR A 26 -13.67 0.66 -16.95
C THR A 26 -13.13 1.95 -17.60
N SER A 27 -13.67 2.36 -18.75
CA SER A 27 -13.29 3.62 -19.39
C SER A 27 -13.80 4.85 -18.63
N SER A 28 -15.04 4.82 -18.13
CA SER A 28 -15.60 5.85 -17.26
C SER A 28 -14.81 5.99 -15.97
N LEU A 29 -14.41 4.86 -15.36
CA LEU A 29 -13.65 4.87 -14.11
C LEU A 29 -12.24 5.46 -14.29
N LYS A 30 -11.58 5.18 -15.42
CA LYS A 30 -10.29 5.82 -15.77
C LYS A 30 -10.43 7.32 -15.97
N GLN A 31 -11.47 7.77 -16.65
CA GLN A 31 -11.74 9.21 -16.82
C GLN A 31 -12.08 9.89 -15.48
N ALA A 32 -12.87 9.22 -14.62
CA ALA A 32 -13.20 9.73 -13.29
C ALA A 32 -11.95 9.91 -12.44
N LYS A 33 -11.01 8.96 -12.48
CA LYS A 33 -9.71 9.07 -11.82
C LYS A 33 -8.94 10.32 -12.24
N ASP A 34 -8.79 10.56 -13.54
CA ASP A 34 -8.04 11.72 -14.04
C ASP A 34 -8.68 13.04 -13.58
N LEU A 35 -10.02 13.09 -13.53
CA LEU A 35 -10.74 14.24 -12.97
C LEU A 35 -10.54 14.39 -11.46
N LEU A 36 -10.64 13.30 -10.69
CA LEU A 36 -10.43 13.30 -9.24
C LEU A 36 -9.03 13.82 -8.86
N LEU A 37 -8.01 13.51 -9.66
CA LEU A 37 -6.65 14.01 -9.46
C LEU A 37 -6.50 15.50 -9.80
N SER A 38 -7.38 16.04 -10.66
CA SER A 38 -7.33 17.42 -11.15
C SER A 38 -8.18 18.43 -10.36
N ILE A 39 -9.20 17.97 -9.64
CA ILE A 39 -10.13 18.80 -8.87
C ILE A 39 -9.56 19.10 -7.48
N ASP A 40 -9.99 20.20 -6.86
CA ASP A 40 -9.66 20.54 -5.48
C ASP A 40 -10.01 19.41 -4.50
N HIS A 41 -9.12 19.16 -3.52
CA HIS A 41 -9.24 18.02 -2.60
C HIS A 41 -10.56 17.99 -1.83
N SER A 42 -11.07 19.16 -1.42
CA SER A 42 -12.36 19.27 -0.73
C SER A 42 -13.54 18.82 -1.58
N LEU A 43 -13.52 19.09 -2.89
CA LEU A 43 -14.58 18.68 -3.82
C LEU A 43 -14.45 17.21 -4.21
N ALA A 44 -13.23 16.67 -4.24
CA ALA A 44 -12.99 15.25 -4.47
C ALA A 44 -13.47 14.38 -3.29
N ALA A 45 -13.42 14.91 -2.06
CA ALA A 45 -13.88 14.22 -0.85
C ALA A 45 -15.33 13.72 -0.96
N ASP A 46 -16.23 14.59 -1.45
CA ASP A 46 -17.64 14.26 -1.70
C ASP A 46 -17.86 13.07 -2.64
N LEU A 47 -16.87 12.73 -3.47
CA LEU A 47 -16.97 11.71 -4.50
C LEU A 47 -16.46 10.34 -4.03
N PHE A 48 -15.73 10.28 -2.92
CA PHE A 48 -15.18 9.03 -2.40
C PHE A 48 -16.21 7.99 -1.97
N PRO A 49 -17.40 8.34 -1.43
CA PRO A 49 -18.46 7.35 -1.21
C PRO A 49 -18.82 6.56 -2.47
N TYR A 50 -18.88 7.21 -3.64
CA TYR A 50 -19.15 6.54 -4.92
C TYR A 50 -18.01 5.64 -5.39
N LEU A 51 -16.76 5.94 -5.00
CA LEU A 51 -15.64 5.02 -5.23
C LEU A 51 -15.76 3.78 -4.34
N LEU A 52 -16.18 3.93 -3.09
CA LEU A 52 -16.32 2.82 -2.15
C LEU A 52 -17.39 1.82 -2.61
N GLU A 53 -18.47 2.28 -3.27
CA GLU A 53 -19.50 1.40 -3.84
C GLU A 53 -18.92 0.39 -4.85
N LEU A 54 -17.89 0.78 -5.61
CA LEU A 54 -17.23 -0.09 -6.60
C LEU A 54 -16.57 -1.31 -5.96
N GLN A 55 -16.36 -1.31 -4.63
CA GLN A 55 -15.86 -2.47 -3.89
C GLN A 55 -16.78 -3.69 -4.07
N SER A 56 -18.08 -3.45 -4.21
CA SER A 56 -19.10 -4.50 -4.35
C SER A 56 -19.36 -4.91 -5.80
N SER A 57 -18.62 -4.34 -6.76
CA SER A 57 -18.78 -4.67 -8.18
C SER A 57 -18.53 -6.17 -8.42
N PRO A 58 -19.38 -6.87 -9.19
CA PRO A 58 -19.15 -8.26 -9.55
C PRO A 58 -17.93 -8.42 -10.47
N GLU A 59 -17.55 -7.38 -11.21
CA GLU A 59 -16.47 -7.43 -12.19
C GLU A 59 -15.09 -7.20 -11.56
N SER A 60 -14.21 -8.21 -11.61
CA SER A 60 -12.89 -8.13 -11.00
C SER A 60 -11.99 -7.03 -11.58
N LEU A 61 -12.17 -6.67 -12.85
CA LEU A 61 -11.46 -5.54 -13.46
C LEU A 61 -11.85 -4.19 -12.87
N VAL A 62 -13.11 -4.01 -12.44
CA VAL A 62 -13.57 -2.78 -11.78
C VAL A 62 -12.95 -2.71 -10.39
N ARG A 63 -13.00 -3.80 -9.62
CA ARG A 63 -12.36 -3.87 -8.29
C ARG A 63 -10.84 -3.66 -8.36
N LYS A 64 -10.18 -4.22 -9.38
CA LYS A 64 -8.76 -3.96 -9.67
C LYS A 64 -8.48 -2.47 -9.94
N LEU A 65 -9.29 -1.82 -10.77
CA LEU A 65 -9.13 -0.40 -11.07
C LEU A 65 -9.38 0.47 -9.84
N LEU A 66 -10.36 0.13 -8.99
CA LEU A 66 -10.58 0.82 -7.73
C LEU A 66 -9.31 0.82 -6.87
N ILE A 67 -8.63 -0.32 -6.74
CA ILE A 67 -7.37 -0.42 -6.00
C ILE A 67 -6.31 0.54 -6.56
N GLN A 68 -6.16 0.58 -7.89
CA GLN A 68 -5.20 1.48 -8.55
C GLN A 68 -5.56 2.95 -8.32
N ILE A 69 -6.84 3.29 -8.33
CA ILE A 69 -7.31 4.64 -8.03
C ILE A 69 -6.98 5.01 -6.58
N ILE A 70 -7.22 4.10 -5.62
CA ILE A 70 -6.89 4.31 -4.20
C ILE A 70 -5.40 4.63 -4.03
N GLU A 71 -4.52 3.92 -4.73
CA GLU A 71 -3.08 4.19 -4.73
C GLU A 71 -2.75 5.58 -5.28
N GLU A 72 -3.34 5.96 -6.41
CA GLU A 72 -3.03 7.23 -7.08
C GLU A 72 -3.59 8.46 -6.36
N ILE A 73 -4.78 8.37 -5.77
CA ILE A 73 -5.34 9.47 -4.96
C ILE A 73 -4.57 9.65 -3.65
N GLY A 74 -3.91 8.60 -3.16
CA GLY A 74 -3.01 8.64 -2.00
C GLY A 74 -3.62 9.38 -0.80
N PHE A 75 -2.89 10.37 -0.28
CA PHE A 75 -3.32 11.20 0.85
C PHE A 75 -4.19 12.40 0.50
N ARG A 76 -4.61 12.56 -0.77
CA ARG A 76 -5.56 13.64 -1.14
C ARG A 76 -6.92 13.45 -0.46
N ALA A 77 -7.19 12.22 -0.04
CA ALA A 77 -8.40 11.79 0.62
C ALA A 77 -8.27 11.75 2.15
N VAL A 78 -7.61 12.72 2.77
CA VAL A 78 -7.26 12.75 4.21
C VAL A 78 -8.29 12.09 5.13
N GLU A 79 -9.56 12.54 5.11
CA GLU A 79 -10.63 12.02 5.97
C GLU A 79 -11.12 10.61 5.62
N HIS A 80 -10.97 10.21 4.35
CA HIS A 80 -11.41 8.90 3.85
C HIS A 80 -10.28 7.89 3.75
N SER A 81 -9.02 8.30 3.94
CA SER A 81 -7.83 7.47 3.80
C SER A 81 -7.94 6.16 4.60
N PRO A 82 -8.30 6.15 5.90
CA PRO A 82 -8.42 4.89 6.65
C PRO A 82 -9.46 3.92 6.05
N THR A 83 -10.56 4.45 5.53
CA THR A 83 -11.61 3.67 4.87
C THR A 83 -11.13 3.10 3.54
N LEU A 84 -10.40 3.88 2.74
CA LEU A 84 -9.81 3.41 1.48
C LEU A 84 -8.77 2.31 1.72
N ILE A 85 -7.97 2.41 2.80
CA ILE A 85 -7.04 1.33 3.18
C ILE A 85 -7.80 0.06 3.61
N SER A 86 -8.92 0.21 4.31
CA SER A 86 -9.76 -0.92 4.71
C SER A 86 -10.33 -1.69 3.50
N VAL A 87 -10.54 -1.01 2.37
CA VAL A 87 -10.90 -1.65 1.09
C VAL A 87 -9.78 -2.58 0.61
N LEU A 88 -8.52 -2.14 0.66
CA LEU A 88 -7.36 -2.99 0.31
C LEU A 88 -7.28 -4.22 1.20
N LEU A 89 -7.47 -4.05 2.52
CA LEU A 89 -7.47 -5.18 3.45
C LEU A 89 -8.57 -6.20 3.09
N THR A 90 -9.74 -5.73 2.68
CA THR A 90 -10.83 -6.61 2.24
C THR A 90 -10.47 -7.35 0.95
N PHE A 91 -9.82 -6.67 0.00
CA PHE A 91 -9.41 -7.25 -1.28
C PHE A 91 -8.27 -8.28 -1.19
N LEU A 92 -7.54 -8.34 -0.08
CA LEU A 92 -6.62 -9.46 0.17
C LEU A 92 -7.34 -10.82 0.27
N ARG A 93 -8.66 -10.81 0.52
CA ARG A 93 -9.52 -12.00 0.60
C ARG A 93 -10.45 -12.14 -0.62
N ASP A 94 -10.20 -11.40 -1.69
CA ASP A 94 -11.03 -11.45 -2.89
C ASP A 94 -10.98 -12.84 -3.55
N SER A 95 -12.10 -13.25 -4.13
CA SER A 95 -12.21 -14.49 -4.90
C SER A 95 -11.33 -14.53 -6.16
N ASP A 96 -11.03 -13.36 -6.75
CA ASP A 96 -10.24 -13.23 -7.96
C ASP A 96 -8.78 -12.89 -7.64
N VAL A 97 -7.88 -13.76 -8.09
CA VAL A 97 -6.43 -13.64 -7.88
C VAL A 97 -5.86 -12.32 -8.42
N ILE A 98 -6.43 -11.75 -9.49
CA ILE A 98 -5.96 -10.48 -10.05
C ILE A 98 -6.20 -9.34 -9.07
N VAL A 99 -7.32 -9.36 -8.35
CA VAL A 99 -7.67 -8.35 -7.34
C VAL A 99 -6.75 -8.48 -6.13
N VAL A 100 -6.54 -9.70 -5.62
CA VAL A 100 -5.61 -9.96 -4.50
C VAL A 100 -4.19 -9.50 -4.85
N LYS A 101 -3.69 -9.87 -6.05
CA LYS A 101 -2.37 -9.44 -6.52
C LYS A 101 -2.25 -7.92 -6.58
N GLN A 102 -3.24 -7.25 -7.17
CA GLN A 102 -3.23 -5.78 -7.27
C GLN A 102 -3.27 -5.14 -5.87
N SER A 103 -4.05 -5.71 -4.94
CA SER A 103 -4.13 -5.23 -3.57
C SER A 103 -2.79 -5.29 -2.84
N ILE A 104 -2.00 -6.36 -3.05
CA ILE A 104 -0.65 -6.47 -2.49
C ILE A 104 0.27 -5.42 -3.12
N VAL A 105 0.26 -5.28 -4.45
CA VAL A 105 1.13 -4.31 -5.15
C VAL A 105 0.84 -2.88 -4.70
N SER A 106 -0.41 -2.44 -4.81
CA SER A 106 -0.82 -1.08 -4.43
C SER A 106 -0.66 -0.84 -2.93
N GLY A 107 -1.01 -1.82 -2.09
CA GLY A 107 -0.82 -1.72 -0.64
C GLY A 107 0.65 -1.65 -0.23
N THR A 108 1.57 -2.28 -0.97
CA THR A 108 3.02 -2.14 -0.75
C THR A 108 3.48 -0.70 -0.98
N ASN A 109 3.04 -0.08 -2.09
CA ASN A 109 3.41 1.29 -2.41
C ASN A 109 2.83 2.27 -1.38
N ILE A 110 1.55 2.10 -1.03
CA ILE A 110 0.87 2.91 -0.02
C ILE A 110 1.53 2.76 1.35
N PHE A 111 1.96 1.54 1.75
CA PHE A 111 2.65 1.32 3.02
C PHE A 111 3.89 2.21 3.14
N GLY A 112 4.74 2.22 2.09
CA GLY A 112 5.91 3.08 2.05
C GLY A 112 5.56 4.56 2.11
N SER A 113 4.56 5.00 1.35
CA SER A 113 4.11 6.39 1.36
C SER A 113 3.54 6.83 2.70
N VAL A 114 2.78 5.98 3.40
CA VAL A 114 2.21 6.30 4.73
C VAL A 114 3.35 6.45 5.73
N PHE A 115 4.33 5.55 5.68
CA PHE A 115 5.48 5.61 6.56
C PHE A 115 6.35 6.86 6.31
N GLU A 116 6.58 7.21 5.05
CA GLU A 116 7.26 8.46 4.68
C GLU A 116 6.53 9.68 5.23
N GLU A 117 5.21 9.78 5.02
CA GLU A 117 4.41 10.91 5.50
C GLU A 117 4.40 11.00 7.04
N LEU A 118 4.35 9.86 7.73
CA LEU A 118 4.48 9.80 9.20
C LEU A 118 5.79 10.42 9.69
N ILE A 119 6.92 10.03 9.07
CA ILE A 119 8.23 10.58 9.40
C ILE A 119 8.25 12.09 9.13
N LEU A 120 7.75 12.52 7.96
CA LEU A 120 7.75 13.94 7.58
C LEU A 120 6.94 14.81 8.53
N GLN A 121 5.70 14.42 8.86
CA GLN A 121 4.88 15.17 9.81
C GLN A 121 5.50 15.20 11.20
N PHE A 122 6.02 14.05 11.65
CA PHE A 122 6.65 13.95 12.96
C PHE A 122 7.91 14.83 13.06
N GLN A 123 8.78 14.85 12.04
CA GLN A 123 9.99 15.68 12.04
C GLN A 123 9.70 17.17 11.92
N GLN A 124 8.69 17.57 11.15
CA GLN A 124 8.36 18.98 10.94
C GLN A 124 7.62 19.58 12.14
N ASN A 125 6.66 18.85 12.70
CA ASN A 125 5.69 19.39 13.65
C ASN A 125 5.80 18.78 15.06
N GLY A 126 6.62 17.74 15.23
CA GLY A 126 6.70 16.95 16.47
C GLY A 126 5.41 16.18 16.80
N LYS A 127 4.48 16.12 15.85
CA LYS A 127 3.13 15.56 16.00
C LYS A 127 2.71 14.91 14.68
N VAL A 128 1.90 13.87 14.81
CA VAL A 128 1.25 13.19 13.69
C VAL A 128 -0.24 13.48 13.75
N GLU A 129 -0.86 13.77 12.61
CA GLU A 129 -2.31 13.96 12.57
C GLU A 129 -3.07 12.63 12.76
N ARG A 130 -4.20 12.70 13.45
CA ARG A 130 -4.97 11.50 13.83
C ARG A 130 -5.39 10.63 12.65
N TRP A 131 -5.76 11.22 11.53
CA TRP A 131 -6.14 10.46 10.33
C TRP A 131 -4.99 9.60 9.80
N LEU A 132 -3.75 10.09 9.94
CA LEU A 132 -2.55 9.40 9.49
C LEU A 132 -2.17 8.28 10.47
N GLU A 133 -2.35 8.50 11.78
CA GLU A 133 -2.26 7.43 12.79
C GLU A 133 -3.28 6.31 12.52
N ASP A 134 -4.54 6.66 12.26
CA ASP A 134 -5.61 5.70 11.96
C ASP A 134 -5.34 4.94 10.64
N THR A 135 -4.78 5.64 9.65
CA THR A 135 -4.32 5.05 8.38
C THR A 135 -3.18 4.08 8.63
N TRP A 136 -2.20 4.44 9.45
CA TRP A 136 -1.07 3.57 9.81
C TRP A 136 -1.51 2.31 10.55
N ILE A 137 -2.41 2.43 11.52
CA ILE A 137 -3.00 1.29 12.23
C ILE A 137 -3.68 0.33 11.23
N SER A 138 -4.35 0.88 10.21
CA SER A 138 -4.95 0.08 9.14
C SER A 138 -3.89 -0.59 8.26
N MET A 139 -2.78 0.09 7.97
CA MET A 139 -1.63 -0.49 7.26
C MET A 139 -0.92 -1.59 8.05
N LEU A 140 -0.87 -1.53 9.38
CA LEU A 140 -0.33 -2.61 10.21
C LEU A 140 -1.20 -3.87 10.13
N LYS A 141 -2.54 -3.73 10.07
CA LYS A 141 -3.45 -4.86 9.81
C LYS A 141 -3.24 -5.44 8.41
N PHE A 142 -3.03 -4.59 7.42
CA PHE A 142 -2.69 -5.00 6.07
C PHE A 142 -1.37 -5.79 6.05
N LYS A 143 -0.32 -5.29 6.72
CA LYS A 143 0.96 -5.99 6.90
C LYS A 143 0.75 -7.40 7.46
N ASP A 144 0.01 -7.54 8.55
CA ASP A 144 -0.23 -8.85 9.19
C ASP A 144 -0.93 -9.82 8.23
N ALA A 145 -1.91 -9.34 7.46
CA ALA A 145 -2.60 -10.15 6.46
C ALA A 145 -1.66 -10.60 5.32
N VAL A 146 -0.80 -9.71 4.82
CA VAL A 146 0.19 -10.05 3.78
C VAL A 146 1.25 -11.02 4.32
N PHE A 147 1.65 -10.89 5.59
CA PHE A 147 2.56 -11.83 6.24
C PHE A 147 1.95 -13.23 6.33
N GLY A 148 0.66 -13.32 6.69
CA GLY A 148 -0.08 -14.59 6.64
C GLY A 148 -0.02 -15.24 5.26
N ILE A 149 -0.30 -14.47 4.20
CA ILE A 149 -0.22 -14.93 2.81
C ILE A 149 1.19 -15.45 2.44
N ALA A 150 2.25 -14.79 2.91
CA ALA A 150 3.62 -15.20 2.61
C ALA A 150 3.97 -16.59 3.20
N VAL A 151 3.45 -16.88 4.39
CA VAL A 151 3.79 -18.11 5.13
C VAL A 151 2.83 -19.25 4.80
N GLU A 152 1.53 -18.98 4.71
CA GLU A 152 0.49 -19.99 4.52
C GLU A 152 0.56 -20.64 3.11
N PRO A 153 0.09 -21.90 2.97
CA PRO A 153 -0.06 -22.52 1.66
C PRO A 153 -1.02 -21.73 0.76
N GLY A 154 -0.70 -21.57 -0.52
CA GLY A 154 -1.55 -20.80 -1.42
C GLY A 154 -0.98 -20.62 -2.82
N SER A 155 -1.61 -19.73 -3.58
CA SER A 155 -1.19 -19.42 -4.95
C SER A 155 0.23 -18.86 -4.97
N VAL A 156 1.13 -19.57 -5.67
CA VAL A 156 2.53 -19.17 -5.88
C VAL A 156 2.64 -17.70 -6.30
N GLY A 157 1.81 -17.26 -7.26
CA GLY A 157 1.87 -15.89 -7.78
C GLY A 157 1.51 -14.82 -6.75
N ILE A 158 0.65 -15.13 -5.77
CA ILE A 158 0.31 -14.21 -4.68
C ILE A 158 1.44 -14.22 -3.64
N LYS A 159 1.96 -15.40 -3.30
CA LYS A 159 3.09 -15.54 -2.37
C LYS A 159 4.33 -14.78 -2.82
N LEU A 160 4.64 -14.79 -4.12
CA LEU A 160 5.75 -14.01 -4.68
C LEU A 160 5.63 -12.51 -4.37
N LEU A 161 4.43 -11.94 -4.48
CA LEU A 161 4.19 -10.54 -4.16
C LEU A 161 4.26 -10.27 -2.66
N ALA A 162 3.73 -11.18 -1.84
CA ALA A 162 3.82 -11.08 -0.40
C ALA A 162 5.29 -11.12 0.09
N LEU A 163 6.14 -11.95 -0.51
CA LEU A 163 7.58 -11.96 -0.22
C LEU A 163 8.26 -10.64 -0.57
N LYS A 164 7.87 -10.01 -1.69
CA LYS A 164 8.36 -8.66 -2.04
C LYS A 164 7.92 -7.59 -1.05
N PHE A 165 6.73 -7.72 -0.46
CA PHE A 165 6.32 -6.87 0.65
C PHE A 165 7.19 -7.10 1.90
N LEU A 166 7.49 -8.35 2.25
CA LEU A 166 8.39 -8.68 3.38
C LEU A 166 9.80 -8.10 3.18
N GLU A 167 10.37 -8.23 1.98
CA GLU A 167 11.65 -7.61 1.60
C GLU A 167 11.63 -6.09 1.83
N MET A 168 10.62 -5.40 1.30
CA MET A 168 10.44 -3.96 1.49
C MET A 168 10.33 -3.60 2.98
N PHE A 169 9.54 -4.36 3.74
CA PHE A 169 9.37 -4.14 5.18
C PHE A 169 10.69 -4.27 5.95
N VAL A 170 11.49 -5.29 5.65
CA VAL A 170 12.82 -5.45 6.23
C VAL A 170 13.72 -4.28 5.87
N LEU A 171 13.74 -3.84 4.61
CA LEU A 171 14.54 -2.69 4.20
C LEU A 171 14.14 -1.40 4.94
N LEU A 172 12.85 -1.19 5.22
CA LEU A 172 12.40 -0.03 5.99
C LEU A 172 12.85 -0.07 7.47
N PHE A 173 12.85 -1.26 8.09
CA PHE A 173 12.89 -1.38 9.55
C PHE A 173 14.11 -2.10 10.12
N ALA A 174 14.84 -2.90 9.35
CA ALA A 174 16.05 -3.59 9.79
C ALA A 174 17.35 -2.92 9.29
N SER A 175 17.25 -1.76 8.62
CA SER A 175 18.40 -1.03 8.09
C SER A 175 19.35 -0.55 9.19
N ASP A 176 20.66 -0.79 9.00
CA ASP A 176 21.73 -0.20 9.79
C ASP A 176 22.12 1.19 9.25
N ILE A 177 22.66 2.06 10.12
CA ILE A 177 23.09 3.42 9.81
C ILE A 177 24.12 3.43 8.66
N SER A 178 24.97 2.41 8.59
CA SER A 178 25.99 2.28 7.55
C SER A 178 25.45 2.06 6.13
N ASP A 179 24.24 1.53 5.98
CA ASP A 179 23.65 1.22 4.66
C ASP A 179 22.81 2.38 4.10
N SER A 180 22.28 3.23 4.98
CA SER A 180 21.55 4.46 4.61
C SER A 180 22.44 5.45 3.82
N GLU A 181 23.72 5.58 4.22
CA GLU A 181 24.69 6.47 3.55
C GLU A 181 25.05 6.03 2.12
N LYS A 182 25.01 4.72 1.84
CA LYS A 182 25.26 4.16 0.49
C LYS A 182 24.11 4.38 -0.48
N LEU A 183 22.86 4.44 0.01
CA LEU A 183 21.68 4.69 -0.82
C LEU A 183 21.55 6.18 -1.19
N ALA A 184 21.92 7.09 -0.28
CA ALA A 184 21.89 8.54 -0.51
C ALA A 184 22.93 9.02 -1.55
N THR A 185 24.06 8.32 -1.69
CA THR A 185 25.16 8.71 -2.61
C THR A 185 24.87 8.42 -4.09
N LYS A 186 23.80 7.68 -4.42
CA LYS A 186 23.43 7.32 -5.81
C LYS A 186 22.42 8.26 -6.48
N GLY A 187 22.29 9.49 -6.00
CA GLY A 187 21.46 10.54 -6.63
C GLY A 187 19.95 10.30 -6.54
N GLY A 188 19.50 9.35 -5.74
CA GLY A 188 18.10 9.16 -5.37
C GLY A 188 17.71 9.99 -4.15
N ARG A 189 16.41 10.28 -3.99
CA ARG A 189 15.85 10.79 -2.73
C ARG A 189 16.33 9.87 -1.59
N PRO A 190 16.74 10.40 -0.42
CA PRO A 190 17.19 9.55 0.68
C PRO A 190 16.12 8.50 0.99
N ALA A 191 16.50 7.24 1.10
CA ALA A 191 15.55 6.18 1.45
C ALA A 191 15.04 6.45 2.87
N PHE A 192 13.73 6.72 3.01
CA PHE A 192 13.10 6.84 4.32
C PHE A 192 13.14 5.47 5.01
N ASN A 193 13.72 5.43 6.21
CA ASN A 193 13.83 4.23 7.04
C ASN A 193 13.67 4.61 8.51
N VAL A 194 13.62 3.59 9.38
CA VAL A 194 13.41 3.76 10.82
C VAL A 194 14.45 4.66 11.51
N LEU A 195 15.65 4.82 10.94
CA LEU A 195 16.71 5.64 11.53
C LEU A 195 16.37 7.13 11.54
N TRP A 196 15.47 7.58 10.67
CA TRP A 196 14.96 8.96 10.66
C TRP A 196 14.14 9.30 11.91
N LEU A 197 13.75 8.29 12.71
CA LEU A 197 13.06 8.46 13.98
C LEU A 197 14.01 8.46 15.19
N VAL A 198 15.28 8.05 15.01
CA VAL A 198 16.26 7.93 16.11
C VAL A 198 16.71 9.33 16.56
N GLY A 199 16.59 9.60 17.87
CA GLY A 199 16.97 10.89 18.48
C GLY A 199 15.83 11.91 18.60
N GLY A 200 14.63 11.60 18.10
CA GLY A 200 13.41 12.38 18.34
C GLY A 200 12.73 12.05 19.66
N HIS A 201 11.71 12.84 20.03
CA HIS A 201 10.82 12.48 21.14
C HIS A 201 10.06 11.17 20.82
N PRO A 202 9.76 10.32 21.81
CA PRO A 202 9.04 9.09 21.55
C PRO A 202 7.60 9.39 21.10
N HIS A 203 7.21 8.87 19.93
CA HIS A 203 5.84 8.91 19.44
C HIS A 203 5.20 7.53 19.57
N PRO A 204 3.98 7.38 20.13
CA PRO A 204 3.40 6.07 20.45
C PRO A 204 3.29 5.11 19.25
N VAL A 205 3.11 5.67 18.05
CA VAL A 205 2.91 4.94 16.80
C VAL A 205 4.22 4.71 16.02
N LEU A 206 5.27 5.46 16.34
CA LEU A 206 6.56 5.47 15.65
C LEU A 206 7.70 5.17 16.62
N ASP A 207 7.51 4.18 17.50
CA ASP A 207 8.58 3.72 18.39
C ASP A 207 9.66 2.99 17.54
N PRO A 208 10.87 3.56 17.42
CA PRO A 208 11.92 2.98 16.58
C PRO A 208 12.34 1.59 17.07
N VAL A 209 12.31 1.35 18.39
CA VAL A 209 12.71 0.07 19.00
C VAL A 209 11.72 -1.02 18.62
N VAL A 210 10.42 -0.72 18.68
CA VAL A 210 9.36 -1.64 18.28
C VAL A 210 9.44 -1.94 16.79
N LEU A 211 9.62 -0.91 15.96
CA LEU A 211 9.70 -1.05 14.50
C LEU A 211 10.95 -1.86 14.09
N MET A 212 12.12 -1.59 14.67
CA MET A 212 13.33 -2.38 14.42
C MET A 212 13.19 -3.84 14.85
N SER A 213 12.56 -4.08 16.01
CA SER A 213 12.26 -5.44 16.48
C SER A 213 11.37 -6.20 15.49
N GLU A 214 10.34 -5.56 14.94
CA GLU A 214 9.49 -6.15 13.90
C GLU A 214 10.24 -6.40 12.58
N GLY A 215 11.15 -5.49 12.18
CA GLY A 215 12.05 -5.70 11.05
C GLY A 215 12.91 -6.96 11.23
N ASN A 216 13.55 -7.10 12.39
CA ASN A 216 14.36 -8.26 12.75
C ASN A 216 13.55 -9.56 12.85
N ARG A 217 12.32 -9.50 13.34
CA ARG A 217 11.42 -10.65 13.32
C ARG A 217 11.08 -11.09 11.90
N THR A 218 10.91 -10.13 10.98
CA THR A 218 10.63 -10.40 9.57
C THR A 218 11.84 -11.02 8.87
N LEU A 219 13.06 -10.61 9.21
CA LEU A 219 14.29 -11.31 8.81
C LEU A 219 14.27 -12.79 9.21
N GLY A 220 13.86 -13.08 10.44
CA GLY A 220 13.70 -14.45 10.91
C GLY A 220 12.71 -15.28 10.07
N ILE A 221 11.62 -14.68 9.60
CA ILE A 221 10.66 -15.33 8.69
C ILE A 221 11.32 -15.65 7.35
N LEU A 222 12.04 -14.70 6.74
CA LEU A 222 12.76 -14.91 5.48
C LEU A 222 13.84 -16.01 5.63
N LEU A 223 14.56 -16.04 6.74
CA LEU A 223 15.56 -17.06 7.03
C LEU A 223 14.94 -18.46 7.12
N ASN A 224 13.80 -18.59 7.81
CA ASN A 224 13.08 -19.86 7.90
C ASN A 224 12.62 -20.35 6.53
N LEU A 225 12.15 -19.43 5.67
CA LEU A 225 11.79 -19.75 4.29
C LEU A 225 13.01 -20.18 3.47
N LEU A 226 14.15 -19.51 3.64
CA LEU A 226 15.41 -19.86 2.98
C LEU A 226 15.88 -21.27 3.35
N GLN A 227 15.77 -21.63 4.64
CA GLN A 227 16.09 -22.99 5.11
C GLN A 227 15.15 -24.06 4.53
N SER A 228 13.92 -23.68 4.16
CA SER A 228 12.92 -24.57 3.56
C SER A 228 12.97 -24.68 2.03
N VAL A 229 13.93 -24.02 1.37
CA VAL A 229 14.03 -23.90 -0.10
C VAL A 229 13.93 -25.24 -0.85
N GLY A 230 14.43 -26.35 -0.26
CA GLY A 230 14.33 -27.68 -0.86
C GLY A 230 12.89 -28.20 -1.04
N THR A 231 11.91 -27.57 -0.40
CA THR A 231 10.48 -27.94 -0.45
C THR A 231 9.62 -26.93 -1.22
N LEU A 232 10.20 -25.79 -1.62
CA LEU A 232 9.48 -24.71 -2.28
C LEU A 232 9.47 -24.88 -3.81
N PRO A 233 8.39 -24.44 -4.49
CA PRO A 233 8.40 -24.26 -5.94
C PRO A 233 9.58 -23.38 -6.39
N GLY A 234 10.20 -23.72 -7.54
CA GLY A 234 11.45 -23.08 -7.97
C GLY A 234 11.40 -21.55 -8.06
N CYS A 235 10.28 -20.97 -8.51
CA CYS A 235 10.12 -19.50 -8.54
C CYS A 235 10.06 -18.88 -7.14
N LEU A 236 9.48 -19.56 -6.14
CA LEU A 236 9.49 -19.09 -4.75
C LEU A 236 10.90 -19.19 -4.16
N THR A 237 11.63 -20.27 -4.45
CA THR A 237 13.04 -20.39 -4.08
C THR A 237 13.87 -19.22 -4.59
N ILE A 238 13.75 -18.91 -5.89
CA ILE A 238 14.48 -17.78 -6.50
C ILE A 238 14.10 -16.47 -5.81
N THR A 239 12.81 -16.24 -5.56
CA THR A 239 12.37 -15.01 -4.89
C THR A 239 12.87 -14.90 -3.46
N VAL A 240 12.82 -15.97 -2.65
CA VAL A 240 13.35 -15.96 -1.28
C VAL A 240 14.84 -15.64 -1.27
N VAL A 241 15.62 -16.27 -2.16
CA VAL A 241 17.05 -15.98 -2.30
C VAL A 241 17.28 -14.52 -2.72
N ASN A 242 16.53 -14.01 -3.70
CA ASN A 242 16.64 -12.62 -4.14
C ASN A 242 16.27 -11.63 -3.03
N CYS A 243 15.22 -11.91 -2.24
CA CYS A 243 14.86 -11.09 -1.08
C CYS A 243 15.98 -11.06 -0.06
N TRP A 244 16.61 -12.21 0.21
CA TRP A 244 17.73 -12.31 1.14
C TRP A 244 19.01 -11.62 0.66
N CYS A 245 19.24 -11.56 -0.66
CA CYS A 245 20.38 -10.83 -1.21
C CYS A 245 20.16 -9.31 -1.26
N ALA A 246 18.89 -8.86 -1.27
CA ALA A 246 18.54 -7.44 -1.31
C ALA A 246 18.63 -6.78 0.07
N VAL A 247 18.30 -7.55 1.10
CA VAL A 247 18.40 -7.25 2.53
C VAL A 247 19.84 -7.40 3.01
#